data_AF-A0A9D8PUX9-F1
#
_entry.id   AF-A0A9D8PUX9-F1
#
_cell.length_a   1.000
_cell.length_b   1.000
_cell.length_c   1.000
_cell.angle_alpha   90.00
_cell.angle_beta   90.00
_cell.angle_gamma   90.00
#
_symmetry.space_group_name_H-M   'P 1'
#
loop_
_entity.id
_entity.type
_entity.pdbx_description
1 polymer ?
#
loop_
_entity_poly.entity_id
_entity_poly.type
_entity_poly.pdbx_seq_one_letter_code
_entity_poly.pdbx_strand_id
1 'polypeptide(L)'
;MSIFTKIWKKFLHVLAIVPILATASIFSVAVPSFLFSLIFTRYTTLYILEIIICLLLTGFYFKFLTKCNYSKFSFFSYFLISILTSIIFFVSKYKLVIIFQFALILTHAIIYINRFHRFRSFLSKSIEVLAFMNIYDGIFSGIFIYFLYHLNLVNSTLNDLMKSYKINENQMSDWISILLILIVPVILAIIKALVSIKIFKQRNNIFVPKGKTLWNAYASMILSSFVWYIIYLYYFFSRTIDFHADLIVDIVVLNSYMALYLICWRIVYKQIGHGIKEVKDVIASWVIGIICLLLLALFNQVESELINALTWFLPILIPSLIGEINSQFDPKKYKKKPIRTDKMDRHLYKIQLYSFLTLLILSIIPKLIEIITGLKIKVELANLLNLPDNWMSGFYASTIIVLFCFILSLIFGSGMIWLLKYFYLEPSKSYYKFEKNKRKF
;
A
#
# COMPACT_ATOMS: atom_id res chain seq x y z
N MET A 1 -35.49 -9.63 12.06
CA MET A 1 -34.02 -9.78 11.92
C MET A 1 -33.50 -10.47 13.18
N SER A 2 -33.10 -11.74 13.09
CA SER A 2 -32.82 -12.60 14.26
C SER A 2 -31.63 -12.08 15.10
N ILE A 3 -31.61 -12.40 16.40
CA ILE A 3 -30.53 -12.02 17.33
C ILE A 3 -29.15 -12.43 16.77
N PHE A 4 -29.07 -13.61 16.15
CA PHE A 4 -27.88 -14.12 15.48
C PHE A 4 -27.34 -13.14 14.41
N THR A 5 -28.20 -12.61 13.54
CA THR A 5 -27.77 -11.66 12.50
C THR A 5 -27.23 -10.34 13.05
N LYS A 6 -27.71 -9.90 14.22
CA LYS A 6 -27.18 -8.70 14.90
C LYS A 6 -25.82 -8.96 15.53
N ILE A 7 -25.64 -10.12 16.17
CA ILE A 7 -24.37 -10.54 16.78
C ILE A 7 -23.31 -10.73 15.68
N TRP A 8 -23.64 -11.43 14.61
CA TRP A 8 -22.75 -11.66 13.47
C TRP A 8 -22.25 -10.36 12.84
N LYS A 9 -23.15 -9.37 12.64
CA LYS A 9 -22.76 -8.06 12.11
C LYS A 9 -21.80 -7.31 13.03
N LYS A 10 -21.99 -7.37 14.35
CA LYS A 10 -21.06 -6.79 15.32
C LYS A 10 -19.70 -7.50 15.28
N PHE A 11 -19.70 -8.83 15.20
CA PHE A 11 -18.49 -9.63 15.12
C PHE A 11 -17.64 -9.29 13.88
N LEU A 12 -18.26 -9.23 12.69
CA LEU A 12 -17.59 -8.81 11.46
C LEU A 12 -17.01 -7.40 11.56
N HIS A 13 -17.73 -6.49 12.21
CA HIS A 13 -17.27 -5.12 12.42
C HIS A 13 -16.01 -5.07 13.30
N VAL A 14 -15.95 -5.89 14.35
CA VAL A 14 -14.76 -6.01 15.21
C VAL A 14 -13.59 -6.58 14.40
N LEU A 15 -13.78 -7.70 13.70
CA LEU A 15 -12.73 -8.31 12.89
C LEU A 15 -12.14 -7.40 11.81
N ALA A 16 -12.98 -6.58 11.17
CA ALA A 16 -12.52 -5.63 10.16
C ALA A 16 -11.65 -4.51 10.72
N ILE A 17 -11.92 -4.07 11.95
CA ILE A 17 -11.37 -2.83 12.52
C ILE A 17 -10.23 -3.09 13.51
N VAL A 18 -10.21 -4.23 14.19
CA VAL A 18 -9.20 -4.54 15.22
C VAL A 18 -7.77 -4.38 14.72
N PRO A 19 -7.36 -4.95 13.56
CA PRO A 19 -5.99 -4.75 13.07
C PRO A 19 -5.67 -3.27 12.84
N ILE A 20 -6.60 -2.51 12.26
CA ILE A 20 -6.43 -1.08 11.98
C ILE A 20 -6.22 -0.29 13.28
N LEU A 21 -7.07 -0.53 14.30
CA LEU A 21 -6.97 0.15 15.59
C LEU A 21 -5.70 -0.25 16.33
N ALA A 22 -5.37 -1.54 16.36
CA ALA A 22 -4.18 -2.04 17.04
C ALA A 22 -2.92 -1.40 16.46
N THR A 23 -2.76 -1.46 15.13
CA THR A 23 -1.58 -0.92 14.44
C THR A 23 -1.48 0.60 14.57
N ALA A 24 -2.59 1.32 14.38
CA ALA A 24 -2.60 2.77 14.55
C ALA A 24 -2.25 3.18 15.99
N SER A 25 -2.71 2.42 16.99
CA SER A 25 -2.39 2.66 18.40
C SER A 25 -0.92 2.39 18.71
N ILE A 26 -0.38 1.27 18.21
CA ILE A 26 1.03 0.92 18.37
C ILE A 26 1.92 2.04 17.79
N PHE A 27 1.70 2.46 16.54
CA PHE A 27 2.50 3.53 15.94
C PHE A 27 2.34 4.86 16.70
N SER A 28 1.12 5.16 17.16
CA SER A 28 0.85 6.41 17.89
C SER A 28 1.49 6.46 19.28
N VAL A 29 1.73 5.30 19.91
CA VAL A 29 2.42 5.21 21.21
C VAL A 29 3.93 5.05 21.01
N ALA A 30 4.35 4.25 20.03
CA ALA A 30 5.75 3.93 19.77
C ALA A 30 6.55 5.15 19.33
N VAL A 31 6.01 6.01 18.45
CA VAL A 31 6.74 7.20 17.97
C VAL A 31 7.03 8.18 19.11
N PRO A 32 6.04 8.60 19.94
CA PRO A 32 6.31 9.40 21.13
C PRO A 32 7.21 8.68 22.14
N SER A 33 7.04 7.36 22.33
CA SER A 33 7.90 6.59 23.25
C SER A 33 9.36 6.62 22.82
N PHE A 34 9.63 6.52 21.52
CA PHE A 34 10.99 6.64 20.99
C PHE A 34 11.56 8.04 21.24
N LEU A 35 10.80 9.09 20.93
CA LEU A 35 11.23 10.47 21.15
C LEU A 35 11.51 10.78 22.63
N PHE A 36 10.62 10.37 23.54
CA PHE A 36 10.83 10.56 24.97
C PHE A 36 11.97 9.70 25.52
N SER A 37 12.22 8.52 24.95
CA SER A 37 13.34 7.65 25.37
C SER A 37 14.72 8.26 25.09
N LEU A 38 14.82 9.28 24.24
CA LEU A 38 16.07 10.04 24.04
C LEU A 38 16.44 10.90 25.26
N ILE A 39 15.45 11.24 26.11
CA ILE A 39 15.61 12.18 27.23
C ILE A 39 15.41 11.46 28.57
N PHE A 40 14.50 10.49 28.59
CA PHE A 40 14.03 9.82 29.80
C PHE A 40 14.27 8.31 29.74
N THR A 41 14.44 7.69 30.92
CA THR A 41 14.52 6.23 31.02
C THR A 41 13.24 5.56 30.49
N ARG A 42 13.34 4.28 30.08
CA ARG A 42 12.20 3.50 29.57
C ARG A 42 10.99 3.52 30.51
N TYR A 43 11.22 3.42 31.82
CA TYR A 43 10.14 3.42 32.81
C TYR A 43 9.46 4.78 32.90
N THR A 44 10.23 5.86 33.02
CA THR A 44 9.71 7.25 33.09
C THR A 44 8.95 7.62 31.83
N THR A 45 9.44 7.23 30.65
CA THR A 45 8.77 7.47 29.37
C THR A 45 7.37 6.85 29.31
N LEU A 46 7.21 5.61 29.78
CA LEU A 46 5.90 4.95 29.80
C LEU A 46 4.92 5.62 30.76
N TYR A 47 5.38 6.10 31.92
CA TYR A 47 4.52 6.85 32.85
C TYR A 47 4.10 8.22 32.29
N ILE A 48 5.02 8.96 31.66
CA ILE A 48 4.71 10.23 30.99
C ILE A 48 3.66 10.01 29.90
N LEU A 49 3.81 8.97 29.09
CA LEU A 49 2.85 8.63 28.04
C LEU A 49 1.47 8.27 28.58
N GLU A 50 1.40 7.48 29.65
CA GLU A 50 0.14 7.16 30.31
C GLU A 50 -0.58 8.43 30.78
N ILE A 51 0.13 9.34 31.45
CA ILE A 51 -0.45 10.61 31.92
C ILE A 51 -0.99 11.42 30.75
N ILE A 52 -0.22 11.54 29.66
CA ILE A 52 -0.66 12.26 28.45
C ILE A 52 -1.91 11.61 27.85
N ILE A 53 -1.94 10.28 27.74
CA ILE A 53 -3.04 9.53 27.13
C ILE A 53 -4.30 9.61 28.00
N CYS A 54 -4.15 9.54 29.33
CA CYS A 54 -5.23 9.73 30.29
C CYS A 54 -5.82 11.16 30.21
N LEU A 55 -4.97 12.19 30.09
CA LEU A 55 -5.40 13.58 29.87
C LEU A 55 -6.14 13.75 28.53
N LEU A 56 -5.68 13.08 27.47
CA LEU A 56 -6.37 13.09 26.18
C LEU A 56 -7.74 12.39 26.27
N LEU A 57 -7.81 11.23 26.91
CA LEU A 57 -9.06 10.49 27.15
C LEU A 57 -10.08 11.35 27.89
N THR A 58 -9.68 11.94 29.02
CA THR A 58 -10.55 12.82 29.82
C THR A 58 -11.04 14.01 29.00
N GLY A 59 -10.15 14.71 28.28
CA GLY A 59 -10.54 15.79 27.37
C GLY A 59 -11.53 15.37 26.28
N PHE A 60 -11.36 14.17 25.71
CA PHE A 60 -12.30 13.61 24.75
C PHE A 60 -13.67 13.27 25.37
N TYR A 61 -13.70 12.74 26.59
CA TYR A 61 -14.94 12.44 27.32
C TYR A 61 -15.73 13.71 27.67
N PHE A 62 -15.08 14.78 28.12
CA PHE A 62 -15.75 16.06 28.36
C PHE A 62 -16.38 16.64 27.10
N LYS A 63 -15.65 16.59 25.98
CA LYS A 63 -16.19 17.04 24.68
C LYS A 63 -17.38 16.19 24.22
N PHE A 64 -17.41 14.91 24.57
CA PHE A 64 -18.53 14.00 24.27
C PHE A 64 -19.83 14.39 25.01
N LEU A 65 -19.74 14.72 26.31
CA LEU A 65 -20.88 15.18 27.12
C LEU A 65 -21.54 16.43 26.52
N THR A 66 -20.77 17.32 25.92
CA THR A 66 -21.28 18.60 25.38
C THR A 66 -21.98 18.49 24.03
N LYS A 67 -21.77 17.42 23.25
CA LYS A 67 -22.06 17.44 21.80
C LYS A 67 -23.02 16.36 21.28
N CYS A 68 -23.40 15.34 22.07
CA CYS A 68 -24.20 14.21 21.57
C CYS A 68 -25.31 13.77 22.54
N ASN A 69 -26.56 13.75 22.05
CA ASN A 69 -27.78 13.32 22.76
C ASN A 69 -28.01 11.77 22.75
N TYR A 70 -26.94 10.95 22.76
CA TYR A 70 -27.05 9.49 22.85
C TYR A 70 -26.89 8.98 24.30
N SER A 71 -27.36 7.77 24.60
CA SER A 71 -27.62 7.28 25.97
C SER A 71 -26.42 7.47 26.91
N LYS A 72 -26.69 8.10 28.07
CA LYS A 72 -25.76 8.24 29.21
C LYS A 72 -25.00 6.94 29.52
N PHE A 73 -25.61 5.80 29.22
CA PHE A 73 -25.07 4.46 29.37
C PHE A 73 -23.81 4.18 28.54
N SER A 74 -23.76 4.58 27.26
CA SER A 74 -22.57 4.33 26.42
C SER A 74 -21.39 5.20 26.84
N PHE A 75 -21.65 6.43 27.28
CA PHE A 75 -20.63 7.31 27.86
C PHE A 75 -20.04 6.68 29.12
N PHE A 76 -20.90 6.28 30.05
CA PHE A 76 -20.51 5.69 31.32
C PHE A 76 -19.70 4.40 31.12
N SER A 77 -20.10 3.55 30.17
CA SER A 77 -19.34 2.33 29.86
C SER A 77 -17.93 2.61 29.37
N TYR A 78 -17.74 3.59 28.47
CA TYR A 78 -16.40 3.91 27.96
C TYR A 78 -15.53 4.59 29.03
N PHE A 79 -16.11 5.48 29.83
CA PHE A 79 -15.41 6.14 30.93
C PHE A 79 -14.94 5.13 31.99
N LEU A 80 -15.80 4.18 32.37
CA LEU A 80 -15.49 3.15 33.35
C LEU A 80 -14.39 2.20 32.83
N ILE A 81 -14.42 1.83 31.54
CA ILE A 81 -13.34 1.07 30.89
C ILE A 81 -12.02 1.86 30.90
N SER A 82 -12.05 3.18 30.70
CA SER A 82 -10.84 4.02 30.75
C SER A 82 -10.23 4.06 32.15
N ILE A 83 -11.05 4.20 33.19
CA ILE A 83 -10.56 4.19 34.59
C ILE A 83 -9.96 2.83 34.94
N LEU A 84 -10.67 1.73 34.62
CA LEU A 84 -10.17 0.38 34.86
C LEU A 84 -8.83 0.14 34.17
N THR A 85 -8.69 0.56 32.91
CA THR A 85 -7.44 0.40 32.16
C THR A 85 -6.31 1.25 32.72
N SER A 86 -6.59 2.44 33.26
CA SER A 86 -5.58 3.25 33.96
C SER A 86 -5.14 2.60 35.28
N ILE A 87 -6.10 2.06 36.06
CA ILE A 87 -5.80 1.32 37.30
C ILE A 87 -4.94 0.10 37.00
N ILE A 88 -5.30 -0.68 35.97
CA ILE A 88 -4.52 -1.85 35.56
C ILE A 88 -3.10 -1.42 35.14
N PHE A 89 -2.93 -0.28 34.47
CA PHE A 89 -1.59 0.21 34.11
C PHE A 89 -0.71 0.49 35.34
N PHE A 90 -1.26 1.10 36.40
CA PHE A 90 -0.50 1.40 37.61
C PHE A 90 -0.24 0.18 38.51
N VAL A 91 -1.18 -0.78 38.54
CA VAL A 91 -1.11 -1.98 39.41
C VAL A 91 -0.33 -3.13 38.74
N SER A 92 -0.39 -3.23 37.42
CA SER A 92 0.16 -4.36 36.67
C SER A 92 1.58 -4.11 36.16
N LYS A 93 2.38 -5.17 36.06
CA LYS A 93 3.65 -5.15 35.31
C LYS A 93 3.43 -4.98 33.80
N TYR A 94 2.22 -5.26 33.31
CA TYR A 94 1.87 -5.21 31.89
C TYR A 94 1.56 -3.78 31.42
N LYS A 95 2.61 -3.02 31.07
CA LYS A 95 2.50 -1.64 30.57
C LYS A 95 1.93 -1.50 29.14
N LEU A 96 1.61 -2.61 28.46
CA LEU A 96 1.01 -2.62 27.13
C LEU A 96 -0.44 -2.11 27.10
N VAL A 97 -1.07 -1.95 28.27
CA VAL A 97 -2.44 -1.41 28.42
C VAL A 97 -2.58 0.00 27.80
N ILE A 98 -1.49 0.77 27.75
CA ILE A 98 -1.44 2.07 27.04
C ILE A 98 -1.97 1.96 25.60
N ILE A 99 -1.61 0.88 24.89
CA ILE A 99 -1.99 0.66 23.48
C ILE A 99 -3.52 0.51 23.38
N PHE A 100 -4.13 -0.21 24.33
CA PHE A 100 -5.56 -0.42 24.36
C PHE A 100 -6.33 0.88 24.68
N GLN A 101 -5.82 1.69 25.61
CA GLN A 101 -6.38 3.00 25.92
C GLN A 101 -6.40 3.92 24.69
N PHE A 102 -5.30 3.95 23.93
CA PHE A 102 -5.24 4.75 22.71
C PHE A 102 -6.18 4.23 21.62
N ALA A 103 -6.37 2.91 21.51
CA ALA A 103 -7.34 2.31 20.59
C ALA A 103 -8.77 2.76 20.88
N LEU A 104 -9.13 2.97 22.15
CA LEU A 104 -10.41 3.56 22.52
C LEU A 104 -10.51 4.98 21.98
N ILE A 105 -9.52 5.86 22.19
CA ILE A 105 -9.52 7.22 21.64
C ILE A 105 -9.73 7.21 20.12
N LEU A 106 -9.00 6.36 19.40
CA LEU A 106 -9.11 6.23 17.94
C LEU A 106 -10.49 5.78 17.50
N THR A 107 -11.08 4.81 18.18
CA THR A 107 -12.44 4.33 17.90
C THR A 107 -13.43 5.50 17.97
N HIS A 108 -13.33 6.30 19.04
CA HIS A 108 -14.18 7.49 19.22
C HIS A 108 -13.91 8.54 18.14
N ALA A 109 -12.65 8.81 17.83
CA ALA A 109 -12.27 9.76 16.79
C ALA A 109 -12.89 9.38 15.44
N ILE A 110 -12.82 8.11 15.05
CA ILE A 110 -13.39 7.61 13.79
C ILE A 110 -14.92 7.77 13.75
N ILE A 111 -15.61 7.49 14.86
CA ILE A 111 -17.08 7.52 14.95
C ILE A 111 -17.63 8.95 15.00
N TYR A 112 -16.96 9.89 15.64
CA TYR A 112 -17.57 11.19 15.95
C TYR A 112 -16.93 12.39 15.23
N ILE A 113 -15.65 12.34 14.87
CA ILE A 113 -15.00 13.48 14.22
C ILE A 113 -15.40 13.56 12.74
N ASN A 114 -16.03 14.67 12.34
CA ASN A 114 -16.50 14.91 10.97
C ASN A 114 -15.40 14.79 9.91
N ARG A 115 -14.14 15.12 10.26
CA ARG A 115 -12.99 14.98 9.36
C ARG A 115 -12.80 13.54 8.86
N PHE A 116 -13.22 12.54 9.63
CA PHE A 116 -13.17 11.13 9.25
C PHE A 116 -14.40 10.63 8.48
N HIS A 117 -15.35 11.49 8.09
CA HIS A 117 -16.56 11.07 7.37
C HIS A 117 -16.25 10.25 6.10
N ARG A 118 -15.27 10.68 5.29
CA ARG A 118 -14.85 9.94 4.08
C ARG A 118 -14.30 8.56 4.41
N PHE A 119 -13.49 8.48 5.47
CA PHE A 119 -12.89 7.21 5.93
C PHE A 119 -13.96 6.27 6.49
N ARG A 120 -14.90 6.79 7.28
CA ARG A 120 -16.04 6.03 7.82
C ARG A 120 -16.94 5.49 6.71
N SER A 121 -17.22 6.30 5.69
CA SER A 121 -18.00 5.86 4.52
C SER A 121 -17.29 4.75 3.75
N PHE A 122 -15.96 4.85 3.59
CA PHE A 122 -15.13 3.80 2.99
C PHE A 122 -15.15 2.50 3.81
N LEU A 123 -14.94 2.58 5.13
CA LEU A 123 -14.99 1.43 6.02
C LEU A 123 -16.37 0.77 5.99
N SER A 124 -17.44 1.57 6.08
CA SER A 124 -18.83 1.06 6.06
C SER A 124 -19.14 0.22 4.82
N LYS A 125 -18.64 0.63 3.65
CA LYS A 125 -18.79 -0.11 2.38
C LYS A 125 -17.87 -1.33 2.27
N SER A 126 -16.83 -1.40 3.09
CA SER A 126 -15.75 -2.39 3.01
C SER A 126 -15.72 -3.38 4.18
N ILE A 127 -16.53 -3.21 5.23
CA ILE A 127 -16.47 -4.02 6.47
C ILE A 127 -16.43 -5.52 6.21
N GLU A 128 -17.34 -6.04 5.39
CA GLU A 128 -17.43 -7.49 5.16
C GLU A 128 -16.21 -8.01 4.39
N VAL A 129 -15.67 -7.20 3.49
CA VAL A 129 -14.48 -7.54 2.72
C VAL A 129 -13.24 -7.50 3.62
N LEU A 130 -13.11 -6.47 4.44
CA LEU A 130 -11.98 -6.33 5.38
C LEU A 130 -11.99 -7.45 6.42
N ALA A 131 -13.17 -7.81 6.95
CA ALA A 131 -13.30 -8.94 7.85
C ALA A 131 -12.86 -10.24 7.18
N PHE A 132 -13.29 -10.49 5.94
CA PHE A 132 -12.84 -11.65 5.17
C PHE A 132 -11.33 -11.64 4.95
N MET A 133 -10.75 -10.53 4.48
CA MET A 133 -9.30 -10.42 4.23
C MET A 133 -8.50 -10.66 5.51
N ASN A 134 -8.91 -10.08 6.63
CA ASN A 134 -8.23 -10.23 7.91
C ASN A 134 -8.31 -11.66 8.44
N ILE A 135 -9.46 -12.34 8.30
CA ILE A 135 -9.58 -13.77 8.63
C ILE A 135 -8.66 -14.58 7.71
N TYR A 136 -8.69 -14.31 6.41
CA TYR A 136 -7.94 -15.07 5.42
C TYR A 136 -6.42 -14.95 5.65
N ASP A 137 -5.92 -13.73 5.88
CA ASP A 137 -4.52 -13.49 6.22
C ASP A 137 -4.17 -13.99 7.63
N GLY A 138 -5.12 -13.92 8.58
CA GLY A 138 -4.98 -14.45 9.93
C GLY A 138 -4.78 -15.97 9.95
N ILE A 139 -5.55 -16.71 9.14
CA ILE A 139 -5.37 -18.16 8.98
C ILE A 139 -4.00 -18.47 8.39
N PHE A 140 -3.64 -17.79 7.29
CA PHE A 140 -2.36 -17.99 6.63
C PHE A 140 -1.18 -17.75 7.58
N SER A 141 -1.16 -16.58 8.22
CA SER A 141 -0.12 -16.21 9.19
C SER A 141 -0.10 -17.08 10.43
N GLY A 142 -1.27 -17.51 10.93
CA GLY A 142 -1.39 -18.42 12.07
C GLY A 142 -0.76 -19.79 11.80
N ILE A 143 -0.89 -20.31 10.58
CA ILE A 143 -0.23 -21.56 10.16
C ILE A 143 1.29 -21.39 10.22
N PHE A 144 1.84 -20.26 9.74
CA PHE A 144 3.28 -20.00 9.82
C PHE A 144 3.79 -19.82 11.24
N ILE A 145 3.05 -19.10 12.10
CA ILE A 145 3.39 -19.03 13.53
C ILE A 145 3.41 -20.44 14.12
N TYR A 146 2.40 -21.26 13.85
CA TYR A 146 2.38 -22.64 14.34
C TYR A 146 3.62 -23.43 13.89
N PHE A 147 4.01 -23.32 12.63
CA PHE A 147 5.24 -23.96 12.14
C PHE A 147 6.51 -23.43 12.81
N LEU A 148 6.62 -22.11 13.03
CA LEU A 148 7.77 -21.52 13.73
C LEU A 148 7.95 -22.09 15.14
N TYR A 149 6.86 -22.28 15.88
CA TYR A 149 6.92 -22.74 17.28
C TYR A 149 7.01 -24.26 17.40
N HIS A 150 6.83 -25.00 16.30
CA HIS A 150 6.86 -26.47 16.27
C HIS A 150 7.78 -27.02 15.17
N LEU A 151 8.90 -26.34 14.88
CA LEU A 151 9.85 -26.72 13.83
C LEU A 151 10.30 -28.19 13.91
N ASN A 152 10.57 -28.70 15.12
CA ASN A 152 10.99 -30.10 15.31
C ASN A 152 9.92 -31.10 14.84
N LEU A 153 8.64 -30.81 15.12
CA LEU A 153 7.51 -31.64 14.71
C LEU A 153 7.30 -31.57 13.18
N VAL A 154 7.48 -30.38 12.60
CA VAL A 154 7.40 -30.17 11.15
C VAL A 154 8.52 -30.92 10.43
N ASN A 155 9.75 -30.84 10.94
CA ASN A 155 10.88 -31.55 10.36
C ASN A 155 10.73 -33.07 10.48
N SER A 156 10.26 -33.59 11.62
CA SER A 156 10.06 -35.03 11.77
C SER A 156 8.97 -35.57 10.85
N THR A 157 7.85 -34.85 10.71
CA THR A 157 6.76 -35.22 9.80
C THR A 157 7.16 -35.12 8.33
N LEU A 158 7.96 -34.12 7.94
CA LEU A 158 8.55 -34.04 6.60
C LEU A 158 9.49 -35.21 6.33
N ASN A 159 10.36 -35.55 7.29
CA ASN A 159 11.30 -36.67 7.15
C ASN A 159 10.58 -38.02 7.04
N ASP A 160 9.48 -38.23 7.78
CA ASP A 160 8.66 -39.44 7.69
C ASP A 160 7.93 -39.54 6.33
N LEU A 161 7.45 -38.40 5.80
CA LEU A 161 6.92 -38.33 4.44
C LEU A 161 8.00 -38.65 3.40
N MET A 162 9.21 -38.11 3.55
CA MET A 162 10.32 -38.36 2.62
C MET A 162 10.72 -39.84 2.60
N LYS A 163 10.77 -40.48 3.77
CA LYS A 163 11.02 -41.93 3.90
C LYS A 163 9.92 -42.76 3.26
N SER A 164 8.65 -42.38 3.44
CA SER A 164 7.52 -43.12 2.86
C SER A 164 7.45 -43.04 1.33
N TYR A 165 7.85 -41.91 0.74
CA TYR A 165 7.85 -41.72 -0.72
C TYR A 165 9.18 -41.96 -1.43
N LYS A 166 10.25 -42.36 -0.72
CA LYS A 166 11.61 -42.63 -1.27
C LYS A 166 12.18 -41.47 -2.10
N ILE A 167 11.98 -40.23 -1.64
CA ILE A 167 12.41 -39.03 -2.36
C ILE A 167 13.80 -38.58 -1.83
N ASN A 168 14.71 -38.24 -2.74
CA ASN A 168 16.04 -37.70 -2.40
C ASN A 168 15.94 -36.32 -1.75
N GLU A 169 16.71 -36.07 -0.69
CA GLU A 169 16.65 -34.83 0.12
C GLU A 169 16.82 -33.55 -0.70
N ASN A 170 17.81 -33.51 -1.60
CA ASN A 170 18.13 -32.29 -2.36
C ASN A 170 17.08 -31.94 -3.42
N GLN A 171 16.51 -32.94 -4.11
CA GLN A 171 15.50 -32.70 -5.15
C GLN A 171 14.18 -32.21 -4.56
N MET A 172 13.78 -32.73 -3.39
CA MET A 172 12.55 -32.32 -2.73
C MET A 172 12.65 -30.90 -2.16
N SER A 173 13.82 -30.51 -1.64
CA SER A 173 14.06 -29.15 -1.14
C SER A 173 13.76 -28.08 -2.21
N ASP A 174 14.23 -28.29 -3.45
CA ASP A 174 14.03 -27.34 -4.53
C ASP A 174 12.56 -27.29 -5.01
N TRP A 175 11.92 -28.45 -5.18
CA TRP A 175 10.52 -28.53 -5.61
C TRP A 175 9.54 -28.02 -4.54
N ILE A 176 9.78 -28.33 -3.26
CA ILE A 176 8.99 -27.79 -2.14
C ILE A 176 9.21 -26.28 -2.05
N SER A 177 10.43 -25.79 -2.22
CA SER A 177 10.72 -24.36 -2.20
C SER A 177 9.99 -23.63 -3.32
N ILE A 178 10.01 -24.14 -4.56
CA ILE A 178 9.27 -23.57 -5.69
C ILE A 178 7.76 -23.59 -5.42
N LEU A 179 7.22 -24.71 -4.94
CA LEU A 179 5.79 -24.84 -4.65
C LEU A 179 5.33 -23.87 -3.56
N LEU A 180 6.08 -23.79 -2.46
CA LEU A 180 5.73 -23.03 -1.26
C LEU A 180 5.96 -21.52 -1.43
N ILE A 181 6.98 -21.13 -2.20
CA ILE A 181 7.34 -19.71 -2.40
C ILE A 181 6.63 -19.09 -3.60
N LEU A 182 6.33 -19.87 -4.65
CA LEU A 182 5.78 -19.34 -5.91
C LEU A 182 4.33 -19.74 -6.12
N ILE A 183 4.03 -21.04 -6.12
CA ILE A 183 2.72 -21.56 -6.56
C ILE A 183 1.63 -21.27 -5.52
N VAL A 184 1.89 -21.60 -4.25
CA VAL A 184 0.91 -21.44 -3.17
C VAL A 184 0.50 -19.97 -2.99
N PRO A 185 1.42 -18.97 -2.92
CA PRO A 185 1.05 -17.57 -2.83
C PRO A 185 0.19 -17.07 -4.00
N VAL A 186 0.44 -17.54 -5.23
CA VAL A 186 -0.36 -17.17 -6.40
C VAL A 186 -1.79 -17.69 -6.28
N ILE A 187 -1.96 -18.96 -5.93
CA ILE A 187 -3.29 -19.57 -5.78
C ILE A 187 -4.08 -18.85 -4.68
N LEU A 188 -3.46 -18.61 -3.53
CA LEU A 188 -4.08 -17.90 -2.41
C LEU A 188 -4.45 -16.45 -2.78
N ALA A 189 -3.59 -15.75 -3.52
CA ALA A 189 -3.86 -14.40 -4.03
C ALA A 189 -5.08 -14.37 -4.96
N ILE A 190 -5.21 -15.35 -5.86
CA ILE A 190 -6.37 -15.48 -6.76
C ILE A 190 -7.65 -15.71 -5.96
N ILE A 191 -7.65 -16.65 -5.02
CA ILE A 191 -8.81 -16.95 -4.17
C ILE A 191 -9.23 -15.69 -3.39
N LYS A 192 -8.28 -15.03 -2.73
CA LYS A 192 -8.53 -13.80 -1.95
C LYS A 192 -9.14 -12.71 -2.83
N ALA A 193 -8.63 -12.49 -4.03
CA ALA A 193 -9.14 -11.47 -4.95
C ALA A 193 -10.56 -11.78 -5.43
N LEU A 194 -10.82 -13.02 -5.84
CA LEU A 194 -12.13 -13.45 -6.35
C LEU A 194 -13.22 -13.30 -5.29
N VAL A 195 -12.96 -13.82 -4.09
CA VAL A 195 -13.93 -13.80 -2.97
C VAL A 195 -14.16 -12.37 -2.48
N SER A 196 -13.10 -11.58 -2.30
CA SER A 196 -13.21 -10.21 -1.79
C SER A 196 -14.05 -9.31 -2.70
N ILE A 197 -13.80 -9.35 -4.00
CA ILE A 197 -14.56 -8.53 -4.96
C ILE A 197 -15.99 -9.07 -5.09
N LYS A 198 -16.21 -10.38 -4.97
CA LYS A 198 -17.56 -10.95 -4.92
C LYS A 198 -18.35 -10.42 -3.71
N ILE A 199 -17.78 -10.46 -2.52
CA ILE A 199 -18.37 -9.91 -1.28
C ILE A 199 -18.66 -8.42 -1.46
N PHE A 200 -17.71 -7.65 -2.00
CA PHE A 200 -17.88 -6.21 -2.20
C PHE A 200 -19.05 -5.88 -3.14
N LYS A 201 -19.18 -6.61 -4.25
CA LYS A 201 -20.27 -6.42 -5.21
C LYS A 201 -21.63 -6.74 -4.60
N GLN A 202 -21.73 -7.85 -3.87
CA GLN A 202 -22.96 -8.26 -3.20
C GLN A 202 -23.38 -7.25 -2.15
N ARG A 203 -22.44 -6.79 -1.32
CA ARG A 203 -22.72 -5.82 -0.25
C ARG A 203 -23.16 -4.45 -0.78
N ASN A 204 -22.58 -4.00 -1.89
CA ASN A 204 -22.83 -2.67 -2.44
C ASN A 204 -23.78 -2.67 -3.64
N ASN A 205 -24.47 -3.79 -3.93
CA ASN A 205 -25.39 -3.96 -5.06
C ASN A 205 -24.79 -3.52 -6.42
N ILE A 206 -23.54 -3.90 -6.68
CA ILE A 206 -22.84 -3.55 -7.93
C ILE A 206 -23.13 -4.61 -8.98
N PHE A 207 -23.93 -4.25 -9.99
CA PHE A 207 -24.19 -5.09 -11.15
C PHE A 207 -23.18 -4.85 -12.27
N VAL A 208 -22.63 -5.94 -12.82
CA VAL A 208 -21.70 -5.89 -13.96
C VAL A 208 -22.43 -6.35 -15.22
N PRO A 209 -22.78 -5.45 -16.15
CA PRO A 209 -23.48 -5.83 -17.37
C PRO A 209 -22.58 -6.61 -18.33
N LYS A 210 -23.19 -7.41 -19.22
CA LYS A 210 -22.48 -8.16 -20.26
C LYS A 210 -21.66 -7.19 -21.14
N GLY A 211 -20.41 -7.55 -21.43
CA GLY A 211 -19.48 -6.71 -22.21
C GLY A 211 -18.68 -5.69 -21.40
N LYS A 212 -18.91 -5.57 -20.09
CA LYS A 212 -18.11 -4.74 -19.18
C LYS A 212 -17.42 -5.56 -18.10
N THR A 213 -16.26 -5.13 -17.63
CA THR A 213 -15.46 -5.87 -16.63
C THR A 213 -14.86 -4.99 -15.55
N LEU A 214 -14.55 -5.63 -14.42
CA LEU A 214 -13.75 -5.08 -13.32
C LEU A 214 -12.33 -5.67 -13.34
N TRP A 215 -11.84 -6.10 -14.50
CA TRP A 215 -10.58 -6.86 -14.61
C TRP A 215 -9.41 -6.15 -13.94
N ASN A 216 -9.24 -4.83 -14.13
CA ASN A 216 -8.17 -4.08 -13.47
C ASN A 216 -8.24 -4.14 -11.93
N ALA A 217 -9.45 -4.17 -11.36
CA ALA A 217 -9.64 -4.33 -9.91
C ALA A 217 -9.25 -5.73 -9.45
N TYR A 218 -9.63 -6.78 -10.20
CA TYR A 218 -9.19 -8.15 -9.95
C TYR A 218 -7.68 -8.29 -10.05
N ALA A 219 -7.07 -7.79 -11.12
CA ALA A 219 -5.63 -7.87 -11.34
C ALA A 219 -4.83 -7.11 -10.27
N SER A 220 -5.24 -5.88 -9.94
CA SER A 220 -4.60 -5.09 -8.87
C SER A 220 -4.70 -5.80 -7.51
N MET A 221 -5.82 -6.48 -7.27
CA MET A 221 -6.01 -7.23 -6.04
C MET A 221 -5.19 -8.53 -5.99
N ILE A 222 -5.09 -9.26 -7.10
CA ILE A 222 -4.22 -10.45 -7.20
C ILE A 222 -2.77 -10.03 -6.98
N LEU A 223 -2.30 -8.99 -7.68
CA LEU A 223 -0.92 -8.53 -7.57
C LEU A 223 -0.59 -8.06 -6.15
N SER A 224 -1.43 -7.21 -5.56
CA SER A 224 -1.22 -6.74 -4.19
C SER A 224 -1.27 -7.86 -3.15
N SER A 225 -2.17 -8.85 -3.33
CA SER A 225 -2.23 -10.01 -2.44
C SER A 225 -0.98 -10.88 -2.57
N PHE A 226 -0.52 -11.13 -3.80
CA PHE A 226 0.68 -11.91 -4.06
C PHE A 226 1.91 -11.27 -3.39
N VAL A 227 2.13 -9.97 -3.62
CA VAL A 227 3.23 -9.23 -2.96
C VAL A 227 3.13 -9.34 -1.44
N TRP A 228 1.93 -9.26 -0.87
CA TRP A 228 1.74 -9.40 0.58
C TRP A 228 2.07 -10.79 1.11
N TYR A 229 1.75 -11.85 0.36
CA TYR A 229 2.16 -13.20 0.71
C TYR A 229 3.67 -13.38 0.68
N ILE A 230 4.37 -12.75 -0.27
CA ILE A 230 5.83 -12.75 -0.28
C ILE A 230 6.39 -12.04 0.96
N ILE A 231 5.78 -10.93 1.41
CA ILE A 231 6.18 -10.25 2.65
C ILE A 231 5.98 -11.16 3.87
N TYR A 232 4.85 -11.86 3.96
CA TYR A 232 4.60 -12.82 5.05
C TYR A 232 5.61 -13.97 5.05
N LEU A 233 5.92 -14.54 3.88
CA LEU A 233 6.92 -15.58 3.74
C LEU A 233 8.31 -15.08 4.11
N TYR A 234 8.69 -13.88 3.67
CA TYR A 234 9.96 -13.26 4.04
C TYR A 234 10.09 -13.10 5.56
N TYR A 235 9.03 -12.62 6.24
CA TYR A 235 9.01 -12.55 7.70
C TYR A 235 9.20 -13.92 8.34
N PHE A 236 8.47 -14.93 7.87
CA PHE A 236 8.60 -16.31 8.36
C PHE A 236 10.03 -16.83 8.21
N PHE A 237 10.62 -16.76 7.00
CA PHE A 237 11.98 -17.24 6.76
C PHE A 237 13.02 -16.49 7.60
N SER A 238 12.90 -15.17 7.71
CA SER A 238 13.76 -14.38 8.59
C SER A 238 13.70 -14.87 10.04
N ARG A 239 12.52 -15.23 10.53
CA ARG A 239 12.31 -15.74 11.90
C ARG A 239 12.73 -17.19 12.09
N THR A 240 12.73 -18.01 11.03
CA THR A 240 13.31 -19.36 11.09
C THR A 240 14.83 -19.34 11.22
N ILE A 241 15.51 -18.35 10.63
CA ILE A 241 16.97 -18.22 10.68
C ILE A 241 17.44 -17.74 12.06
N ASP A 242 16.77 -16.72 12.61
CA ASP A 242 17.09 -16.15 13.92
C ASP A 242 15.86 -16.19 14.83
N PHE A 243 15.60 -17.39 15.37
CA PHE A 243 14.41 -17.65 16.17
C PHE A 243 14.60 -17.19 17.62
N HIS A 244 13.65 -16.40 18.09
CA HIS A 244 13.50 -16.01 19.49
C HIS A 244 12.06 -16.25 19.89
N ALA A 245 11.78 -16.96 20.97
CA ALA A 245 10.41 -17.27 21.36
C ALA A 245 9.68 -16.03 21.94
N ASP A 246 9.13 -15.18 21.07
CA ASP A 246 8.31 -14.02 21.43
C ASP A 246 7.02 -13.96 20.57
N LEU A 247 6.02 -14.71 21.02
CA LEU A 247 4.73 -14.85 20.32
C LEU A 247 4.02 -13.50 20.20
N ILE A 248 4.19 -12.62 21.18
CA ILE A 248 3.53 -11.32 21.22
C ILE A 248 4.07 -10.45 20.09
N VAL A 249 5.39 -10.41 19.91
CA VAL A 249 6.02 -9.66 18.82
C VAL A 249 5.57 -10.22 17.47
N ASP A 250 5.57 -11.54 17.29
CA ASP A 250 5.15 -12.17 16.03
C ASP A 250 3.69 -11.81 15.68
N ILE A 251 2.77 -11.91 16.65
CA ILE A 251 1.36 -11.52 16.48
C ILE A 251 1.24 -10.03 16.14
N VAL A 252 1.99 -9.16 16.81
CA VAL A 252 1.93 -7.71 16.60
C VAL A 252 2.39 -7.32 15.20
N VAL A 253 3.53 -7.87 14.75
CA VAL A 253 4.08 -7.58 13.42
C VAL A 253 3.12 -8.06 12.33
N LEU A 254 2.60 -9.28 12.44
CA LEU A 254 1.67 -9.81 11.43
C LEU A 254 0.35 -9.05 11.39
N ASN A 255 -0.20 -8.65 12.55
CA ASN A 255 -1.36 -7.75 12.59
C ASN A 255 -1.09 -6.39 11.93
N SER A 256 0.13 -5.86 12.07
CA SER A 256 0.52 -4.60 11.43
C SER A 256 0.53 -4.70 9.91
N TYR A 257 1.00 -5.81 9.37
CA TYR A 257 0.94 -6.08 7.93
C TYR A 257 -0.50 -6.21 7.43
N MET A 258 -1.38 -6.90 8.17
CA MET A 258 -2.81 -6.96 7.81
C MET A 258 -3.45 -5.56 7.77
N ALA A 259 -3.14 -4.71 8.75
CA ALA A 259 -3.65 -3.34 8.78
C ALA A 259 -3.14 -2.50 7.61
N LEU A 260 -1.86 -2.63 7.24
CA LEU A 260 -1.25 -1.92 6.11
C LEU A 260 -1.85 -2.35 4.76
N TYR A 261 -2.33 -3.59 4.65
CA TYR A 261 -3.05 -4.07 3.45
C TYR A 261 -4.31 -3.25 3.12
N LEU A 262 -4.86 -2.50 4.09
CA LEU A 262 -5.94 -1.55 3.86
C LEU A 262 -5.61 -0.52 2.76
N ILE A 263 -4.32 -0.16 2.62
CA ILE A 263 -3.84 0.77 1.59
C ILE A 263 -4.05 0.15 0.20
N CYS A 264 -3.69 -1.12 0.04
CA CYS A 264 -3.92 -1.89 -1.19
C CYS A 264 -5.42 -1.98 -1.50
N TRP A 265 -6.23 -2.32 -0.49
CA TRP A 265 -7.68 -2.37 -0.68
C TRP A 265 -8.27 -1.01 -1.10
N ARG A 266 -7.74 0.11 -0.58
CA ARG A 266 -8.19 1.44 -0.97
C ARG A 266 -7.95 1.74 -2.46
N ILE A 267 -6.87 1.22 -3.04
CA ILE A 267 -6.59 1.35 -4.48
C ILE A 267 -7.65 0.59 -5.29
N VAL A 268 -7.91 -0.66 -4.91
CA VAL A 268 -8.92 -1.52 -5.55
C VAL A 268 -10.32 -0.90 -5.41
N TYR A 269 -10.68 -0.42 -4.22
CA TYR A 269 -11.94 0.29 -3.96
C TYR A 269 -12.14 1.48 -4.89
N LYS A 270 -11.10 2.31 -5.07
CA LYS A 270 -11.17 3.43 -6.01
C LYS A 270 -11.37 2.93 -7.43
N GLN A 271 -10.66 1.89 -7.88
CA GLN A 271 -10.82 1.36 -9.24
C GLN A 271 -12.24 0.85 -9.49
N ILE A 272 -12.86 0.16 -8.52
CA ILE A 272 -14.26 -0.26 -8.60
C ILE A 272 -15.19 0.97 -8.66
N GLY A 273 -14.87 2.02 -7.90
CA GLY A 273 -15.64 3.28 -7.87
C GLY A 273 -15.53 4.15 -9.12
N HIS A 274 -14.45 4.07 -9.90
CA HIS A 274 -14.30 4.82 -11.17
C HIS A 274 -15.16 4.27 -12.32
N GLY A 275 -15.86 3.15 -12.10
CA GLY A 275 -16.83 2.59 -13.04
C GLY A 275 -16.30 1.40 -13.82
N ILE A 276 -17.25 0.60 -14.30
CA ILE A 276 -17.01 -0.65 -15.03
C ILE A 276 -16.62 -0.30 -16.46
N LYS A 277 -15.45 -0.76 -16.91
CA LYS A 277 -14.90 -0.47 -18.24
C LYS A 277 -15.35 -1.51 -19.25
N GLU A 278 -15.34 -1.14 -20.54
CA GLU A 278 -15.57 -2.09 -21.62
C GLU A 278 -14.43 -3.11 -21.69
N VAL A 279 -14.77 -4.37 -22.00
CA VAL A 279 -13.79 -5.46 -22.14
C VAL A 279 -12.70 -5.09 -23.15
N LYS A 280 -13.11 -4.50 -24.28
CA LYS A 280 -12.22 -4.14 -25.39
C LYS A 280 -11.16 -3.12 -24.96
N ASP A 281 -11.58 -2.06 -24.28
CA ASP A 281 -10.67 -1.02 -23.78
C ASP A 281 -9.66 -1.57 -22.77
N VAL A 282 -10.11 -2.49 -21.92
CA VAL A 282 -9.23 -3.13 -20.94
C VAL A 282 -8.20 -4.01 -21.65
N ILE A 283 -8.63 -4.89 -22.57
CA ILE A 283 -7.71 -5.74 -23.33
C ILE A 283 -6.68 -4.88 -24.07
N ALA A 284 -7.11 -3.80 -24.74
CA ALA A 284 -6.21 -2.88 -25.42
C ALA A 284 -5.19 -2.26 -24.45
N SER A 285 -5.63 -1.81 -23.28
CA SER A 285 -4.74 -1.26 -22.25
C SER A 285 -3.73 -2.28 -21.72
N TRP A 286 -4.12 -3.54 -21.56
CA TRP A 286 -3.22 -4.60 -21.11
C TRP A 286 -2.23 -5.02 -22.19
N VAL A 287 -2.68 -5.10 -23.45
CA VAL A 287 -1.80 -5.38 -24.60
C VAL A 287 -0.76 -4.28 -24.75
N ILE A 288 -1.16 -3.01 -24.70
CA ILE A 288 -0.23 -1.87 -24.70
C ILE A 288 0.74 -1.98 -23.52
N GLY A 289 0.24 -2.29 -22.32
CA GLY A 289 1.07 -2.47 -21.14
C GLY A 289 2.11 -3.58 -21.28
N ILE A 290 1.72 -4.74 -21.82
CA ILE A 290 2.62 -5.88 -22.08
C ILE A 290 3.65 -5.50 -23.14
N ILE A 291 3.23 -4.85 -24.23
CA ILE A 291 4.15 -4.36 -25.27
C ILE A 291 5.15 -3.37 -24.67
N CYS A 292 4.70 -2.43 -23.83
CA CYS A 292 5.58 -1.50 -23.13
C CYS A 292 6.55 -2.21 -22.18
N LEU A 293 6.11 -3.25 -21.46
CA LEU A 293 6.96 -4.04 -20.57
C LEU A 293 7.99 -4.86 -21.34
N LEU A 294 7.59 -5.49 -22.46
CA LEU A 294 8.50 -6.20 -23.36
C LEU A 294 9.53 -5.25 -23.98
N LEU A 295 9.08 -4.08 -24.43
CA LEU A 295 9.96 -3.01 -24.89
C LEU A 295 10.91 -2.57 -23.78
N LEU A 296 10.44 -2.38 -22.54
CA LEU A 296 11.28 -2.05 -21.38
C LEU A 296 12.32 -3.14 -21.09
N ALA A 297 11.95 -4.42 -21.16
CA ALA A 297 12.88 -5.53 -20.95
C ALA A 297 13.94 -5.59 -22.07
N LEU A 298 13.54 -5.35 -23.32
CA LEU A 298 14.45 -5.19 -24.45
C LEU A 298 15.34 -3.94 -24.26
N PHE A 299 14.79 -2.83 -23.76
CA PHE A 299 15.52 -1.59 -23.50
C PHE A 299 16.53 -1.74 -22.36
N ASN A 300 16.25 -2.57 -21.36
CA ASN A 300 17.18 -2.90 -20.29
C ASN A 300 18.41 -3.66 -20.79
N GLN A 301 18.33 -4.34 -21.95
CA GLN A 301 19.48 -4.99 -22.57
C GLN A 301 20.33 -4.03 -23.42
N VAL A 302 19.79 -2.87 -23.80
CA VAL A 302 20.44 -1.86 -24.69
C VAL A 302 20.95 -0.66 -23.85
N GLU A 303 21.27 -0.91 -22.58
CA GLU A 303 21.20 -0.01 -21.42
C GLU A 303 22.00 1.31 -21.48
N SER A 304 22.85 1.56 -22.49
CA SER A 304 23.66 2.79 -22.57
C SER A 304 23.30 3.76 -23.72
N GLU A 305 22.96 3.26 -24.89
CA GLU A 305 22.76 4.11 -26.08
C GLU A 305 21.34 4.68 -26.16
N LEU A 306 20.36 3.92 -25.69
CA LEU A 306 18.96 4.29 -25.79
C LEU A 306 18.50 5.20 -24.66
N ILE A 307 19.04 5.06 -23.44
CA ILE A 307 18.84 6.05 -22.37
C ILE A 307 19.37 7.41 -22.85
N ASN A 308 20.54 7.44 -23.48
CA ASN A 308 21.05 8.65 -24.12
C ASN A 308 20.07 9.17 -25.18
N ALA A 309 19.60 8.33 -26.10
CA ALA A 309 18.64 8.74 -27.14
C ALA A 309 17.31 9.28 -26.56
N LEU A 310 16.71 8.61 -25.58
CA LEU A 310 15.47 9.05 -24.90
C LEU A 310 15.69 10.36 -24.12
N THR A 311 16.87 10.53 -23.54
CA THR A 311 17.28 11.74 -22.82
C THR A 311 17.37 12.94 -23.78
N TRP A 312 17.74 12.71 -25.04
CA TRP A 312 17.65 13.73 -26.11
C TRP A 312 16.22 14.06 -26.55
N PHE A 313 15.24 13.17 -26.34
CA PHE A 313 13.83 13.43 -26.63
C PHE A 313 13.07 14.15 -25.51
N LEU A 314 13.61 14.19 -24.29
CA LEU A 314 12.99 14.86 -23.13
C LEU A 314 12.52 16.31 -23.41
N PRO A 315 13.29 17.16 -24.13
CA PRO A 315 12.89 18.52 -24.43
C PRO A 315 11.63 18.61 -25.29
N ILE A 316 11.29 17.57 -26.03
CA ILE A 316 10.08 17.48 -26.84
C ILE A 316 8.94 16.82 -26.04
N LEU A 317 9.29 15.80 -25.24
CA LEU A 317 8.34 14.94 -24.55
C LEU A 317 7.71 15.63 -23.33
N ILE A 318 8.46 16.42 -22.57
CA ILE A 318 7.94 17.15 -21.40
C ILE A 318 6.92 18.23 -21.83
N PRO A 319 7.21 19.12 -22.80
CA PRO A 319 6.22 20.09 -23.27
C PRO A 319 5.00 19.46 -23.94
N SER A 320 5.14 18.33 -24.64
CA SER A 320 3.98 17.66 -25.25
C SER A 320 3.02 17.12 -24.18
N LEU A 321 3.55 16.46 -23.14
CA LEU A 321 2.77 15.93 -22.02
C LEU A 321 2.07 17.04 -21.21
N ILE A 322 2.79 18.11 -20.86
CA ILE A 322 2.21 19.27 -20.16
C ILE A 322 1.15 19.94 -21.03
N GLY A 323 1.41 19.95 -22.33
CA GLY A 323 0.60 20.54 -23.34
C GLY A 323 -0.75 19.89 -23.62
N GLU A 324 -0.79 18.57 -23.59
CA GLU A 324 -2.00 17.77 -23.79
C GLU A 324 -2.77 17.51 -22.50
N ILE A 325 -2.39 18.13 -21.39
CA ILE A 325 -3.06 17.88 -20.11
C ILE A 325 -4.53 18.28 -20.11
N ASN A 326 -4.96 19.15 -21.02
CA ASN A 326 -6.37 19.45 -21.25
C ASN A 326 -7.21 18.24 -21.67
N SER A 327 -6.62 17.11 -22.08
CA SER A 327 -7.32 15.83 -22.28
C SER A 327 -7.83 15.22 -20.97
N GLN A 328 -7.22 15.58 -19.83
CA GLN A 328 -7.51 15.04 -18.50
C GLN A 328 -8.52 15.90 -17.70
N PHE A 329 -9.26 16.79 -18.38
CA PHE A 329 -10.24 17.69 -17.78
C PHE A 329 -11.46 16.93 -17.23
N ASP A 330 -12.14 17.52 -16.24
CA ASP A 330 -13.35 16.92 -15.67
C ASP A 330 -14.58 17.27 -16.53
N PRO A 331 -15.15 16.30 -17.27
CA PRO A 331 -16.31 16.54 -18.13
C PRO A 331 -17.59 16.84 -17.34
N LYS A 332 -17.63 16.56 -16.03
CA LYS A 332 -18.77 16.92 -15.17
C LYS A 332 -18.80 18.41 -14.84
N LYS A 333 -17.65 19.09 -14.93
CA LYS A 333 -17.49 20.50 -14.55
C LYS A 333 -17.49 21.43 -15.76
N TYR A 334 -17.06 20.96 -16.93
CA TYR A 334 -16.97 21.75 -18.17
C TYR A 334 -17.47 20.94 -19.37
N LYS A 335 -18.29 21.55 -20.24
CA LYS A 335 -18.88 20.87 -21.42
C LYS A 335 -17.90 20.63 -22.56
N LYS A 336 -16.87 21.46 -22.70
CA LYS A 336 -15.89 21.39 -23.80
C LYS A 336 -14.47 21.29 -23.26
N LYS A 337 -13.62 20.63 -24.03
CA LYS A 337 -12.18 20.53 -23.77
C LYS A 337 -11.59 21.95 -23.67
N PRO A 338 -10.86 22.29 -22.60
CA PRO A 338 -10.26 23.61 -22.44
C PRO A 338 -9.26 23.90 -23.58
N ILE A 339 -9.36 25.09 -24.15
CA ILE A 339 -8.49 25.52 -25.26
C ILE A 339 -7.22 26.15 -24.67
N ARG A 340 -6.06 25.84 -25.26
CA ARG A 340 -4.79 26.46 -24.88
C ARG A 340 -4.85 27.98 -25.10
N THR A 341 -4.15 28.71 -24.24
CA THR A 341 -3.98 30.16 -24.40
C THR A 341 -2.56 30.46 -24.88
N ASP A 342 -2.35 31.65 -25.47
CA ASP A 342 -1.00 32.11 -25.88
C ASP A 342 0.01 32.15 -24.73
N LYS A 343 -0.46 32.23 -23.48
CA LYS A 343 0.37 32.14 -22.27
C LYS A 343 0.90 30.71 -22.08
N MET A 344 0.08 29.71 -22.37
CA MET A 344 0.47 28.30 -22.33
C MET A 344 1.45 27.97 -23.45
N ASP A 345 1.21 28.45 -24.66
CA ASP A 345 2.11 28.17 -25.80
C ASP A 345 3.50 28.80 -25.59
N ARG A 346 3.55 30.04 -25.08
CA ARG A 346 4.82 30.68 -24.68
C ARG A 346 5.53 29.96 -23.54
N HIS A 347 4.77 29.42 -22.58
CA HIS A 347 5.33 28.67 -21.45
C HIS A 347 5.90 27.31 -21.88
N LEU A 348 5.19 26.61 -22.75
CA LEU A 348 5.65 25.33 -23.32
C LEU A 348 6.93 25.51 -24.13
N TYR A 349 7.00 26.57 -24.93
CA TYR A 349 8.22 26.92 -25.68
C TYR A 349 9.41 27.19 -24.75
N LYS A 350 9.21 27.95 -23.66
CA LYS A 350 10.26 28.18 -22.64
C LYS A 350 10.72 26.88 -21.98
N ILE A 351 9.79 26.00 -21.61
CA ILE A 351 10.13 24.69 -21.02
C ILE A 351 10.92 23.84 -22.00
N GLN A 352 10.53 23.81 -23.27
CA GLN A 352 11.25 23.09 -24.33
C GLN A 352 12.70 23.57 -24.43
N LEU A 353 12.89 24.89 -24.48
CA LEU A 353 14.20 25.52 -24.60
C LEU A 353 15.07 25.30 -23.36
N TYR A 354 14.52 25.43 -22.15
CA TYR A 354 15.25 25.17 -20.91
C TYR A 354 15.60 23.70 -20.73
N SER A 355 14.69 22.78 -21.09
CA SER A 355 14.96 21.35 -21.04
C SER A 355 16.09 20.98 -21.99
N PHE A 356 16.09 21.54 -23.20
CA PHE A 356 17.16 21.34 -24.18
C PHE A 356 18.50 21.89 -23.69
N LEU A 357 18.54 23.14 -23.20
CA LEU A 357 19.77 23.76 -22.67
C LEU A 357 20.34 23.01 -21.46
N THR A 358 19.48 22.58 -20.54
CA THR A 358 19.90 21.83 -19.35
C THR A 358 20.48 20.48 -19.74
N LEU A 359 19.86 19.78 -20.70
CA LEU A 359 20.35 18.52 -21.24
C LEU A 359 21.67 18.65 -21.99
N LEU A 360 21.82 19.72 -22.76
CA LEU A 360 23.06 20.03 -23.48
C LEU A 360 24.21 20.25 -22.48
N ILE A 361 23.99 21.02 -21.41
CA ILE A 361 24.98 21.24 -20.35
C ILE A 361 25.32 19.92 -19.63
N LEU A 362 24.30 19.14 -19.25
CA LEU A 362 24.47 17.85 -18.59
C LEU A 362 25.10 16.77 -19.49
N SER A 363 25.08 16.91 -20.80
CA SER A 363 25.71 15.97 -21.74
C SER A 363 27.16 16.32 -22.05
N ILE A 364 27.50 17.62 -22.05
CA ILE A 364 28.84 18.12 -22.38
C ILE A 364 29.79 18.00 -21.18
N ILE A 365 29.33 18.35 -19.98
CA ILE A 365 30.18 18.36 -18.77
C ILE A 365 30.75 16.97 -18.43
N PRO A 366 29.95 15.88 -18.41
CA PRO A 366 30.47 14.55 -18.12
C PRO A 366 31.44 14.05 -19.21
N LYS A 367 31.17 14.31 -20.50
CA LYS A 367 32.08 13.95 -21.59
C LYS A 367 33.43 14.67 -21.50
N LEU A 368 33.44 15.93 -21.06
CA LEU A 368 34.68 16.67 -20.79
C LEU A 368 35.44 16.07 -19.59
N ILE A 369 34.73 15.67 -18.53
CA ILE A 369 35.34 15.00 -17.36
C ILE A 369 35.87 13.62 -17.74
N GLU A 370 35.13 12.85 -18.54
CA GLU A 370 35.49 11.50 -19.00
C GLU A 370 36.73 11.49 -19.91
N ILE A 371 36.94 12.53 -20.73
CA ILE A 371 38.20 12.73 -21.48
C ILE A 371 39.38 13.00 -20.54
N ILE A 372 39.15 13.62 -19.38
CA ILE A 372 40.19 13.94 -18.38
C ILE A 372 40.46 12.74 -17.45
N THR A 373 39.47 11.90 -17.14
CA THR A 373 39.59 10.77 -16.18
C THR A 373 39.63 9.38 -16.83
N GLY A 374 39.34 9.26 -18.13
CA GLY A 374 39.16 8.00 -18.86
C GLY A 374 40.41 7.16 -19.10
N LEU A 375 41.60 7.64 -18.70
CA LEU A 375 42.86 6.91 -18.89
C LEU A 375 43.20 5.91 -17.77
N LYS A 376 42.44 5.86 -16.66
CA LYS A 376 42.79 4.96 -15.52
C LYS A 376 41.67 4.08 -14.92
N ILE A 377 40.40 4.46 -14.99
CA ILE A 377 39.39 3.86 -14.09
C ILE A 377 38.69 2.62 -14.69
N LYS A 378 38.69 2.46 -16.01
CA LYS A 378 37.92 1.39 -16.69
C LYS A 378 38.54 -0.02 -16.57
N VAL A 379 39.84 -0.12 -16.29
CA VAL A 379 40.57 -1.40 -16.19
C VAL A 379 40.47 -2.02 -14.79
N GLU A 380 40.20 -1.21 -13.75
CA GLU A 380 40.27 -1.66 -12.35
C GLU A 380 38.90 -2.07 -11.78
N LEU A 381 37.81 -1.56 -12.35
CA LEU A 381 36.44 -1.90 -11.95
C LEU A 381 35.96 -3.26 -12.50
N ALA A 382 36.53 -3.73 -13.61
CA ALA A 382 36.24 -5.06 -14.18
C ALA A 382 36.80 -6.21 -13.32
N ASN A 383 37.80 -5.94 -12.46
CA ASN A 383 38.41 -6.95 -11.59
C ASN A 383 37.72 -7.11 -10.22
N LEU A 384 36.76 -6.26 -9.86
CA LEU A 384 36.19 -6.18 -8.50
C LEU A 384 34.81 -6.84 -8.34
N LEU A 385 34.16 -7.28 -9.43
CA LEU A 385 32.77 -7.74 -9.41
C LEU A 385 32.59 -9.23 -9.79
N ASN A 386 33.61 -10.07 -9.60
CA ASN A 386 33.41 -11.51 -9.68
C ASN A 386 32.60 -12.01 -8.47
N LEU A 387 31.28 -11.94 -8.57
CA LEU A 387 30.33 -12.66 -7.73
C LEU A 387 29.54 -13.65 -8.60
N PRO A 388 29.25 -14.86 -8.09
CA PRO A 388 28.77 -15.96 -8.91
C PRO A 388 27.31 -15.77 -9.33
N ASP A 389 27.08 -15.84 -10.63
CA ASP A 389 25.78 -15.80 -11.27
C ASP A 389 24.95 -17.05 -10.95
N ASN A 390 23.96 -16.89 -10.08
CA ASN A 390 22.81 -17.79 -10.05
C ASN A 390 21.67 -17.09 -10.79
N TRP A 391 21.35 -17.53 -12.00
CA TRP A 391 20.35 -16.89 -12.89
C TRP A 391 18.98 -16.66 -12.22
N MET A 392 18.66 -17.48 -11.21
CA MET A 392 17.41 -17.45 -10.47
C MET A 392 17.35 -16.25 -9.49
N SER A 393 18.45 -15.94 -8.79
CA SER A 393 18.48 -14.78 -7.87
C SER A 393 18.45 -13.46 -8.64
N GLY A 394 19.10 -13.39 -9.81
CA GLY A 394 19.00 -12.26 -10.73
C GLY A 394 17.59 -12.05 -11.27
N PHE A 395 16.89 -13.13 -11.61
CA PHE A 395 15.49 -13.06 -12.04
C PHE A 395 14.53 -12.62 -10.92
N TYR A 396 14.73 -13.10 -9.68
CA TYR A 396 13.92 -12.65 -8.53
C TYR A 396 14.20 -11.20 -8.14
N ALA A 397 15.47 -10.79 -8.09
CA ALA A 397 15.86 -9.42 -7.79
C ALA A 397 15.33 -8.45 -8.86
N SER A 398 15.48 -8.78 -10.14
CA SER A 398 14.95 -7.96 -11.24
C SER A 398 13.41 -7.91 -11.23
N THR A 399 12.72 -9.01 -10.94
CA THR A 399 11.26 -9.03 -10.83
C THR A 399 10.77 -8.18 -9.65
N ILE A 400 11.43 -8.25 -8.50
CA ILE A 400 11.12 -7.42 -7.31
C ILE A 400 11.40 -5.94 -7.60
N ILE A 401 12.53 -5.62 -8.24
CA ILE A 401 12.88 -4.24 -8.63
C ILE A 401 11.86 -3.71 -9.63
N VAL A 402 11.50 -4.47 -10.67
CA VAL A 402 10.49 -4.08 -11.67
C VAL A 402 9.11 -3.87 -11.02
N LEU A 403 8.68 -4.74 -10.10
CA LEU A 403 7.43 -4.57 -9.35
C LEU A 403 7.48 -3.34 -8.43
N PHE A 404 8.60 -3.09 -7.77
CA PHE A 404 8.80 -1.93 -6.91
C PHE A 404 8.81 -0.63 -7.74
N CYS A 405 9.51 -0.61 -8.87
CA CYS A 405 9.50 0.48 -9.85
C CYS A 405 8.10 0.71 -10.45
N PHE A 406 7.32 -0.35 -10.70
CA PHE A 406 5.94 -0.24 -11.17
C PHE A 406 5.02 0.38 -10.11
N ILE A 407 5.13 -0.04 -8.85
CA ILE A 407 4.38 0.56 -7.73
C ILE A 407 4.77 2.03 -7.53
N LEU A 408 6.07 2.34 -7.55
CA LEU A 408 6.58 3.71 -7.49
C LEU A 408 6.07 4.55 -8.67
N SER A 409 6.08 4.00 -9.88
CA SER A 409 5.56 4.64 -11.09
C SER A 409 4.06 4.95 -10.98
N LEU A 410 3.26 4.06 -10.41
CA LEU A 410 1.83 4.33 -10.18
C LEU A 410 1.60 5.45 -9.15
N ILE A 411 2.42 5.50 -8.09
CA ILE A 411 2.36 6.53 -7.05
C ILE A 411 2.82 7.89 -7.60
N PHE A 412 4.01 7.93 -8.19
CA PHE A 412 4.59 9.13 -8.78
C PHE A 412 3.77 9.62 -9.97
N GLY A 413 3.32 8.73 -10.86
CA GLY A 413 2.46 9.07 -11.99
C GLY A 413 1.14 9.70 -11.55
N SER A 414 0.48 9.13 -10.53
CA SER A 414 -0.73 9.72 -9.96
C SER A 414 -0.48 11.07 -9.30
N GLY A 415 0.65 11.20 -8.59
CA GLY A 415 1.06 12.46 -7.95
C GLY A 415 1.41 13.55 -8.97
N MET A 416 2.12 13.19 -10.04
CA MET A 416 2.53 14.08 -11.11
C MET A 416 1.32 14.58 -11.90
N ILE A 417 0.38 13.70 -12.25
CA ILE A 417 -0.89 14.11 -12.89
C ILE A 417 -1.67 15.06 -11.98
N TRP A 418 -1.71 14.81 -10.66
CA TRP A 418 -2.38 15.70 -9.71
C TRP A 418 -1.70 17.07 -9.61
N LEU A 419 -0.37 17.11 -9.52
CA LEU A 419 0.42 18.36 -9.52
C LEU A 419 0.21 19.15 -10.80
N LEU A 420 0.28 18.49 -11.96
CA LEU A 420 0.09 19.16 -13.24
C LEU A 420 -1.35 19.67 -13.40
N LYS A 421 -2.36 18.94 -12.92
CA LYS A 421 -3.75 19.44 -12.87
C LYS A 421 -3.88 20.68 -11.98
N TYR A 422 -3.20 20.68 -10.83
CA TYR A 422 -3.21 21.80 -9.91
C TYR A 422 -2.55 23.05 -10.51
N PHE A 423 -1.38 22.93 -11.14
CA PHE A 423 -0.66 24.07 -11.68
C PHE A 423 -1.22 24.61 -13.00
N TYR A 424 -1.68 23.72 -13.90
CA TYR A 424 -2.02 24.11 -15.27
C TYR A 424 -3.52 24.15 -15.57
N LEU A 425 -4.33 23.26 -14.96
CA LEU A 425 -5.78 23.17 -15.23
C LEU A 425 -6.64 24.02 -14.28
N GLU A 426 -6.03 24.81 -13.40
CA GLU A 426 -6.77 25.71 -12.53
C GLU A 426 -7.19 27.00 -13.28
N PRO A 427 -8.49 27.38 -13.29
CA PRO A 427 -8.97 28.53 -14.06
C PRO A 427 -8.31 29.87 -13.69
N SER A 428 -7.85 30.00 -12.43
CA SER A 428 -7.17 31.20 -11.92
C SER A 428 -5.80 31.46 -12.57
N LYS A 429 -5.14 30.42 -13.08
CA LYS A 429 -3.77 30.50 -13.63
C LYS A 429 -3.71 30.90 -15.10
N SER A 430 -4.87 30.95 -15.76
CA SER A 430 -5.08 31.41 -17.14
C SER A 430 -4.29 30.67 -18.23
N TYR A 431 -3.77 29.47 -17.95
CA TYR A 431 -3.08 28.64 -18.96
C TYR A 431 -4.06 28.03 -19.98
N TYR A 432 -5.26 27.68 -19.52
CA TYR A 432 -6.35 27.21 -20.38
C TYR A 432 -7.58 28.10 -20.25
N LYS A 433 -8.27 28.31 -21.39
CA LYS A 433 -9.54 29.03 -21.43
C LYS A 433 -10.69 28.03 -21.27
N PHE A 434 -11.47 28.23 -20.21
CA PHE A 434 -12.65 27.43 -19.92
C PHE A 434 -13.90 28.21 -20.37
N GLU A 435 -14.67 27.66 -21.32
CA GLU A 435 -16.03 28.17 -21.58
C GLU A 435 -16.93 27.79 -20.40
N LYS A 436 -17.30 28.76 -19.56
CA LYS A 436 -18.35 28.57 -18.54
C LYS A 436 -19.72 28.49 -19.22
N ASN A 437 -20.64 27.74 -18.61
CA ASN A 437 -22.04 27.70 -19.03
C ASN A 437 -22.56 29.13 -19.25
N LYS A 438 -23.08 29.43 -20.45
CA LYS A 438 -24.11 30.46 -20.57
C LYS A 438 -25.24 29.99 -19.65
N ARG A 439 -25.42 30.67 -18.51
CA ARG A 439 -26.68 30.57 -17.76
C ARG A 439 -27.75 31.00 -18.77
N LYS A 440 -28.59 30.06 -19.20
CA LYS A 440 -29.89 30.43 -19.76
C LYS A 440 -30.59 31.14 -18.60
N PHE A 441 -30.78 32.45 -18.75
CA PHE A 441 -31.72 33.19 -17.91
C PHE A 441 -33.12 32.66 -18.16
#